data_AF-A0A357G1I6-F1
#
_entry.id   AF-A0A357G1I6-F1
#
_cell.length_a   1.000
_cell.length_b   1.000
_cell.length_c   1.000
_cell.angle_alpha   90.00
_cell.angle_beta   90.00
_cell.angle_gamma   90.00
#
_symmetry.space_group_name_H-M   'P 1'
#
loop_
_entity.id
_entity.type
_entity.pdbx_description
1 polymer ?
#
loop_
_entity_poly.entity_id
_entity_poly.type
_entity_poly.pdbx_seq_one_letter_code
_entity_poly.pdbx_strand_id
1 'polypeptide(L)'
;MMTASHLFRFLAVFAVFLPFAANAQQTALQEIEKNEVPYLLDAPVFNMSFVRDPKAAPNEATLRLSQSYSVSGCVNIKPMTVTPRIAGQRLEYTVSEPVVTLSKEPQYSQFDCKPSVNTVTTDIIFNRDIILEKKINRVTLRGPGGQDQYEIYADDHMLSLYTKVRDPVTGKNMKSFDGKGKKAFKPLKSTQRDEPLTYWFYPENTLILYVPGESENPGQLAERVHELAGKYGMIEAKFAMPGFVSPLKDQIVFYYVDQVGLHADKIRQNGAGPLGNITVKERLLGPEGPYEKDKVVAVYARLPGLMD
;
A
#
# COMPACT_ATOMS: atom_id res chain seq x y z
N MET A 1 -46.71 23.37 86.35
CA MET A 1 -45.29 23.32 85.97
C MET A 1 -44.94 21.86 85.69
N MET A 2 -44.52 21.57 84.44
CA MET A 2 -43.73 20.41 83.97
C MET A 2 -44.17 18.99 84.40
N THR A 3 -44.21 17.92 83.59
CA THR A 3 -43.86 17.55 82.21
C THR A 3 -44.18 16.05 82.10
N ALA A 4 -44.18 15.55 80.85
CA ALA A 4 -43.85 14.17 80.46
C ALA A 4 -45.01 13.16 80.31
N SER A 5 -45.51 13.09 79.07
CA SER A 5 -46.16 11.91 78.51
C SER A 5 -45.13 11.18 77.65
N HIS A 6 -44.81 9.93 78.01
CA HIS A 6 -43.99 9.03 77.22
C HIS A 6 -44.86 8.21 76.29
N LEU A 7 -44.68 8.39 74.98
CA LEU A 7 -45.28 7.58 73.94
C LEU A 7 -44.19 7.18 72.93
N PHE A 8 -44.29 5.96 72.42
CA PHE A 8 -43.54 5.37 71.30
C PHE A 8 -42.12 4.85 71.55
N ARG A 9 -42.04 3.54 71.77
CA ARG A 9 -40.91 2.70 71.34
C ARG A 9 -41.47 1.42 70.70
N PHE A 10 -41.56 1.38 69.38
CA PHE A 10 -41.52 0.15 68.58
C PHE A 10 -41.10 0.53 67.16
N LEU A 11 -40.40 -0.38 66.49
CA LEU A 11 -39.79 -0.32 65.14
C LEU A 11 -38.36 0.23 65.04
N ALA A 12 -37.39 -0.67 65.22
CA ALA A 12 -36.16 -0.67 64.44
C ALA A 12 -35.52 -2.07 64.46
N VAL A 13 -36.04 -2.99 63.65
CA VAL A 13 -35.35 -4.22 63.25
C VAL A 13 -35.57 -4.39 61.75
N PHE A 14 -34.77 -3.73 60.91
CA PHE A 14 -34.57 -4.06 59.48
C PHE A 14 -33.53 -3.09 58.90
N ALA A 15 -32.24 -3.28 59.21
CA ALA A 15 -31.15 -2.57 58.51
C ALA A 15 -29.77 -3.21 58.72
N VAL A 16 -29.63 -4.53 58.54
CA VAL A 16 -28.29 -5.16 58.53
C VAL A 16 -28.29 -6.28 57.50
N PHE A 17 -28.31 -6.00 56.20
CA PHE A 17 -27.94 -7.01 55.17
C PHE A 17 -27.63 -6.44 53.77
N LEU A 18 -27.11 -5.21 53.63
CA LEU A 18 -26.69 -4.70 52.31
C LEU A 18 -25.42 -3.82 52.35
N PRO A 19 -24.22 -4.39 52.57
CA PRO A 19 -23.02 -3.75 52.01
C PRO A 19 -22.14 -4.67 51.16
N PHE A 20 -22.44 -5.97 51.00
CA PHE A 20 -21.54 -6.90 50.32
C PHE A 20 -21.66 -6.98 48.79
N ALA A 21 -22.70 -6.37 48.18
CA ALA A 21 -22.85 -6.39 46.72
C ALA A 21 -22.03 -5.31 46.00
N ALA A 22 -21.69 -4.20 46.67
CA ALA A 22 -21.00 -3.07 46.02
C ALA A 22 -19.49 -3.32 45.81
N ASN A 23 -18.83 -4.08 46.70
CA ASN A 23 -17.39 -4.33 46.61
C ASN A 23 -17.00 -5.42 45.59
N ALA A 24 -17.91 -6.32 45.22
CA ALA A 24 -17.63 -7.33 44.19
C ALA A 24 -17.59 -6.72 42.77
N GLN A 25 -18.26 -5.58 42.58
CA GLN A 25 -18.37 -4.93 41.26
C GLN A 25 -17.12 -4.09 40.92
N GLN A 26 -16.36 -3.62 41.91
CA GLN A 26 -15.12 -2.87 41.68
C GLN A 26 -13.91 -3.76 41.37
N THR A 27 -13.80 -4.95 41.98
CA THR A 27 -12.71 -5.89 41.69
C THR A 27 -12.81 -6.47 40.28
N ALA A 28 -14.04 -6.72 39.80
CA ALA A 28 -14.26 -7.21 38.43
C ALA A 28 -13.83 -6.21 37.35
N LEU A 29 -13.92 -4.90 37.61
CA LEU A 29 -13.46 -3.87 36.66
C LEU A 29 -11.94 -3.69 36.66
N GLN A 30 -11.27 -3.85 37.81
CA GLN A 30 -9.81 -3.79 37.87
C GLN A 30 -9.12 -5.02 37.26
N GLU A 31 -9.77 -6.20 37.27
CA GLU A 31 -9.23 -7.39 36.58
C GLU A 31 -9.36 -7.30 35.05
N ILE A 32 -10.33 -6.55 34.52
CA ILE A 32 -10.45 -6.30 33.08
C ILE A 32 -9.33 -5.36 32.59
N GLU A 33 -8.81 -4.47 33.45
CA GLU A 33 -7.72 -3.54 33.10
C GLU A 33 -6.37 -4.23 32.86
N LYS A 34 -6.22 -5.49 33.32
CA LYS A 34 -5.05 -6.35 33.03
C LYS A 34 -5.29 -7.38 31.93
N ASN A 35 -6.54 -7.58 31.54
CA ASN A 35 -6.89 -8.46 30.45
C ASN A 35 -7.02 -7.61 29.19
N GLU A 36 -5.89 -7.38 28.51
CA GLU A 36 -5.90 -7.07 27.08
C GLU A 36 -6.83 -8.10 26.43
N VAL A 37 -8.06 -7.71 26.12
CA VAL A 37 -9.03 -8.62 25.50
C VAL A 37 -8.41 -9.00 24.16
N PRO A 38 -7.95 -10.25 23.97
CA PRO A 38 -7.40 -10.65 22.69
C PRO A 38 -8.59 -10.66 21.74
N TYR A 39 -8.68 -9.62 20.92
CA TYR A 39 -9.69 -9.56 19.87
C TYR A 39 -9.60 -10.87 19.08
N LEU A 40 -10.72 -11.60 18.99
CA LEU A 40 -10.92 -12.78 18.12
C LEU A 40 -10.92 -12.36 16.64
N LEU A 41 -9.91 -11.62 16.21
CA LEU A 41 -9.71 -11.28 14.81
C LEU A 41 -8.93 -12.42 14.17
N ASP A 42 -9.36 -12.82 12.98
CA ASP A 42 -8.58 -13.71 12.14
C ASP A 42 -7.15 -13.18 12.01
N ALA A 43 -6.18 -14.11 11.94
CA ALA A 43 -4.78 -13.75 11.86
C ALA A 43 -4.55 -12.73 10.72
N PRO A 44 -3.80 -11.64 10.96
CA PRO A 44 -3.79 -10.50 10.06
C PRO A 44 -3.23 -10.88 8.70
N VAL A 45 -3.94 -10.46 7.66
CA VAL A 45 -3.50 -10.58 6.26
C VAL A 45 -3.02 -9.21 5.79
N PHE A 46 -1.84 -9.19 5.20
CA PHE A 46 -1.21 -8.01 4.63
C PHE A 46 -1.33 -8.02 3.12
N ASN A 47 -1.72 -6.90 2.54
CA ASN A 47 -1.52 -6.60 1.13
C ASN A 47 -0.13 -6.00 0.92
N MET A 48 0.51 -6.32 -0.20
CA MET A 48 1.84 -5.86 -0.57
C MET A 48 1.78 -5.11 -1.88
N SER A 49 2.41 -3.96 -1.94
CA SER A 49 2.60 -3.21 -3.18
C SER A 49 3.92 -2.46 -3.11
N PHE A 50 4.67 -2.42 -4.22
CA PHE A 50 5.76 -1.47 -4.28
C PHE A 50 5.20 -0.05 -4.38
N VAL A 51 5.85 0.87 -3.71
CA VAL A 51 5.52 2.29 -3.71
C VAL A 51 6.81 3.09 -3.94
N ARG A 52 6.69 4.25 -4.58
CA ARG A 52 7.82 5.17 -4.75
C ARG A 52 7.88 6.12 -3.57
N ASP A 53 8.79 5.86 -2.64
CA ASP A 53 9.08 6.82 -1.57
C ASP A 53 10.00 7.93 -2.12
N PRO A 54 9.58 9.21 -2.12
CA PRO A 54 10.43 10.31 -2.59
C PRO A 54 11.72 10.49 -1.77
N LYS A 55 11.83 9.84 -0.59
CA LYS A 55 13.01 9.87 0.26
C LYS A 55 13.93 8.65 0.07
N ALA A 56 13.49 7.63 -0.67
CA ALA A 56 14.31 6.45 -0.93
C ALA A 56 15.52 6.80 -1.80
N ALA A 57 16.64 6.12 -1.55
CA ALA A 57 17.82 6.26 -2.39
C ALA A 57 17.58 5.68 -3.81
N PRO A 58 18.37 6.07 -4.83
CA PRO A 58 18.17 5.60 -6.20
C PRO A 58 18.24 4.07 -6.40
N ASN A 59 18.90 3.36 -5.50
CA ASN A 59 19.03 1.90 -5.48
C ASN A 59 18.05 1.23 -4.50
N GLU A 60 17.10 1.97 -3.94
CA GLU A 60 16.14 1.48 -2.96
C GLU A 60 14.73 1.32 -3.56
N ALA A 61 14.10 0.19 -3.23
CA ALA A 61 12.71 -0.09 -3.56
C ALA A 61 11.92 -0.25 -2.27
N THR A 62 10.80 0.46 -2.15
CA THR A 62 9.95 0.43 -0.95
C THR A 62 8.75 -0.48 -1.19
N LEU A 63 8.68 -1.60 -0.48
CA LEU A 63 7.52 -2.48 -0.44
C LEU A 63 6.63 -2.09 0.73
N ARG A 64 5.45 -1.54 0.43
CA ARG A 64 4.44 -1.22 1.43
C ARG A 64 3.62 -2.45 1.77
N LEU A 65 3.57 -2.77 3.06
CA LEU A 65 2.64 -3.72 3.63
C LEU A 65 1.46 -2.96 4.23
N SER A 66 0.24 -3.29 3.83
CA SER A 66 -0.99 -2.70 4.37
C SER A 66 -1.92 -3.78 4.92
N GLN A 67 -2.52 -3.57 6.07
CA GLN A 67 -3.52 -4.51 6.58
C GLN A 67 -4.76 -4.51 5.68
N SER A 68 -5.37 -5.69 5.50
CA SER A 68 -6.55 -5.84 4.64
C SER A 68 -7.83 -5.23 5.23
N TYR A 69 -7.81 -4.87 6.51
CA TYR A 69 -8.92 -4.23 7.21
C TYR A 69 -8.52 -2.82 7.64
N SER A 70 -9.52 -1.94 7.71
CA SER A 70 -9.37 -0.60 8.29
C SER A 70 -9.90 -0.58 9.71
N VAL A 71 -9.23 0.15 10.59
CA VAL A 71 -9.76 0.43 11.93
C VAL A 71 -10.37 1.83 11.91
N SER A 72 -11.64 1.94 12.29
CA SER A 72 -12.36 3.20 12.40
C SER A 72 -12.56 3.57 13.86
N GLY A 73 -12.40 4.86 14.18
CA GLY A 73 -12.73 5.42 15.50
C GLY A 73 -11.61 6.30 16.06
N CYS A 74 -11.67 6.55 17.36
CA CYS A 74 -10.68 7.33 18.11
C CYS A 74 -9.53 6.42 18.58
N VAL A 75 -8.87 5.78 17.63
CA VAL A 75 -7.75 4.88 17.90
C VAL A 75 -6.43 5.56 17.56
N ASN A 76 -5.45 5.40 18.44
CA ASN A 76 -4.06 5.66 18.09
C ASN A 76 -3.43 4.33 17.69
N ILE A 77 -3.00 4.25 16.43
CA ILE A 77 -2.38 3.06 15.85
C ILE A 77 -0.89 3.31 15.80
N LYS A 78 -0.13 2.54 16.57
CA LYS A 78 1.33 2.52 16.46
C LYS A 78 1.71 1.76 15.18
N PRO A 79 2.58 2.32 14.32
CA PRO A 79 3.08 1.62 13.14
C PRO A 79 3.76 0.30 13.51
N MET A 80 3.65 -0.69 12.63
CA MET A 80 4.37 -1.96 12.78
C MET A 80 5.86 -1.73 12.58
N THR A 81 6.68 -2.43 13.36
CA THR A 81 8.13 -2.44 13.18
C THR A 81 8.54 -3.59 12.25
N VAL A 82 9.55 -3.35 11.43
CA VAL A 82 10.15 -4.35 10.54
C VAL A 82 11.60 -4.53 10.94
N THR A 83 11.98 -5.78 11.24
CA THR A 83 13.38 -6.13 11.54
C THR A 83 13.97 -6.95 10.39
N PRO A 84 14.93 -6.40 9.62
CA PRO A 84 15.59 -7.15 8.56
C PRO A 84 16.71 -8.04 9.10
N ARG A 85 16.93 -9.19 8.46
CA ARG A 85 18.06 -10.10 8.71
C ARG A 85 18.48 -10.78 7.42
N ILE A 86 19.78 -10.75 7.11
CA ILE A 86 20.35 -11.52 6.01
C ILE A 86 20.82 -12.88 6.54
N ALA A 87 20.45 -13.97 5.87
CA ALA A 87 20.83 -15.34 6.20
C ALA A 87 21.24 -16.10 4.93
N GLY A 88 22.53 -16.05 4.59
CA GLY A 88 23.02 -16.58 3.31
C GLY A 88 22.47 -15.79 2.13
N GLN A 89 21.86 -16.48 1.15
CA GLN A 89 21.21 -15.87 -0.03
C GLN A 89 19.74 -15.50 0.23
N ARG A 90 19.34 -15.37 1.49
CA ARG A 90 17.97 -15.08 1.90
C ARG A 90 17.91 -13.81 2.72
N LEU A 91 16.92 -12.98 2.40
CA LEU A 91 16.54 -11.80 3.18
C LEU A 91 15.28 -12.12 3.99
N GLU A 92 15.37 -12.01 5.30
CA GLU A 92 14.28 -12.27 6.24
C GLU A 92 13.79 -10.95 6.83
N TYR A 93 12.49 -10.71 6.78
CA TYR A 93 11.85 -9.59 7.46
C TYR A 93 10.86 -10.12 8.49
N THR A 94 11.01 -9.69 9.73
CA THR A 94 10.05 -9.93 10.80
C THR A 94 9.22 -8.68 11.01
N VAL A 95 7.91 -8.78 10.78
CA VAL A 95 6.91 -7.73 10.93
C VAL A 95 6.20 -7.90 12.27
N SER A 96 6.20 -6.87 13.11
CA SER A 96 5.50 -6.91 14.39
C SER A 96 3.98 -6.85 14.25
N GLU A 97 3.25 -7.21 15.30
CA GLU A 97 1.84 -6.85 15.43
C GLU A 97 1.69 -5.32 15.49
N PRO A 98 0.61 -4.75 14.91
CA PRO A 98 0.26 -3.37 15.19
C PRO A 98 -0.28 -3.25 16.61
N VAL A 99 0.10 -2.18 17.29
CA VAL A 99 -0.47 -1.86 18.60
C VAL A 99 -1.55 -0.81 18.39
N VAL A 100 -2.80 -1.21 18.62
CA VAL A 100 -3.96 -0.30 18.58
C VAL A 100 -4.29 0.07 20.02
N THR A 101 -4.04 1.32 20.38
CA THR A 101 -4.44 1.86 21.69
C THR A 101 -5.72 2.67 21.54
N LEU A 102 -6.73 2.32 22.33
CA LEU A 102 -7.89 3.18 22.55
C LEU A 102 -7.45 4.31 23.49
N SER A 103 -7.86 5.55 23.18
CA SER A 103 -7.66 6.64 24.13
C SER A 103 -8.32 6.28 25.46
N LYS A 104 -7.58 6.42 26.56
CA LYS A 104 -8.06 6.05 27.91
C LYS A 104 -9.24 6.90 28.36
N GLU A 105 -9.37 8.11 27.83
CA GLU A 105 -10.50 8.98 28.10
C GLU A 105 -11.59 8.70 27.07
N PRO A 106 -12.82 8.32 27.49
CA PRO A 106 -13.92 8.18 26.57
C PRO A 106 -14.27 9.57 26.02
N GLN A 107 -13.71 9.88 24.86
CA GLN A 107 -14.06 11.08 24.10
C GLN A 107 -15.41 10.82 23.45
N TYR A 108 -16.47 10.94 24.24
CA TYR A 108 -17.81 11.15 23.72
C TYR A 108 -17.79 12.41 22.83
N SER A 109 -18.74 12.49 21.89
CA SER A 109 -18.88 13.41 20.74
C SER A 109 -18.72 14.93 20.96
N GLN A 110 -18.24 15.37 22.13
CA GLN A 110 -18.03 16.75 22.53
C GLN A 110 -16.56 17.19 22.48
N PHE A 111 -15.62 16.29 22.17
CA PHE A 111 -14.18 16.60 22.02
C PHE A 111 -13.69 16.26 20.60
N ASP A 112 -12.68 17.01 20.13
CA ASP A 112 -12.10 17.07 18.76
C ASP A 112 -11.59 15.75 18.13
N CYS A 113 -12.00 14.58 18.61
CA CYS A 113 -11.71 13.33 17.93
C CYS A 113 -12.45 13.27 16.59
N LYS A 114 -11.73 13.59 15.51
CA LYS A 114 -12.19 13.32 14.15
C LYS A 114 -12.02 11.82 13.89
N PRO A 115 -13.12 11.05 13.75
CA PRO A 115 -13.01 9.64 13.40
C PRO A 115 -12.23 9.55 12.08
N SER A 116 -11.14 8.78 12.10
CA SER A 116 -10.34 8.50 10.92
C SER A 116 -10.42 7.01 10.61
N VAL A 117 -10.51 6.71 9.31
CA VAL A 117 -10.39 5.34 8.80
C VAL A 117 -8.92 5.17 8.47
N ASN A 118 -8.18 4.53 9.38
CA ASN A 118 -6.76 4.32 9.20
C ASN A 118 -6.51 2.87 8.78
N THR A 119 -5.75 2.70 7.71
CA THR A 119 -5.13 1.41 7.38
C THR A 119 -3.75 1.40 7.99
N VAL A 120 -3.44 0.33 8.74
CA VAL A 120 -2.10 0.18 9.27
C VAL A 120 -1.17 -0.19 8.12
N THR A 121 -0.14 0.63 7.93
CA THR A 121 0.90 0.38 6.93
C THR A 121 2.27 0.29 7.58
N THR A 122 3.17 -0.45 6.95
CA THR A 122 4.60 -0.42 7.23
C THR A 122 5.37 -0.64 5.95
N ASP A 123 6.56 -0.06 5.87
CA ASP A 123 7.36 -0.04 4.66
C ASP A 123 8.61 -0.89 4.86
N ILE A 124 8.89 -1.75 3.88
CA ILE A 124 10.10 -2.55 3.80
C ILE A 124 10.99 -1.96 2.71
N ILE A 125 12.21 -1.60 3.07
CA ILE A 125 13.19 -1.07 2.12
C ILE A 125 14.07 -2.23 1.62
N PHE A 126 14.10 -2.40 0.31
CA PHE A 126 15.03 -3.28 -0.40
C PHE A 126 16.14 -2.45 -1.01
N ASN A 127 17.39 -2.75 -0.69
CA ASN A 127 18.53 -2.16 -1.37
C ASN A 127 19.01 -3.11 -2.49
N ARG A 128 18.89 -2.66 -3.74
CA ARG A 128 19.25 -3.42 -4.94
C ARG A 128 20.70 -3.89 -4.91
N ASP A 129 21.62 -3.00 -4.55
CA ASP A 129 23.05 -3.29 -4.62
C ASP A 129 23.43 -4.37 -3.60
N ILE A 130 22.84 -4.35 -2.40
CA ILE A 130 22.99 -5.42 -1.40
C ILE A 130 22.46 -6.76 -1.93
N ILE A 131 21.31 -6.75 -2.61
CA ILE A 131 20.70 -7.96 -3.20
C ILE A 131 21.63 -8.58 -4.23
N LEU A 132 22.18 -7.76 -5.14
CA LEU A 132 23.11 -8.18 -6.18
C LEU A 132 24.44 -8.68 -5.58
N GLU A 133 25.05 -7.92 -4.67
CA GLU A 133 26.34 -8.24 -4.04
C GLU A 133 26.27 -9.56 -3.26
N LYS A 134 25.23 -9.73 -2.44
CA LYS A 134 25.05 -10.93 -1.61
C LYS A 134 24.38 -12.09 -2.34
N LYS A 135 24.06 -11.91 -3.63
CA LYS A 135 23.35 -12.89 -4.48
C LYS A 135 22.07 -13.39 -3.80
N ILE A 136 21.30 -12.47 -3.22
CA ILE A 136 20.04 -12.79 -2.56
C ILE A 136 19.03 -13.18 -3.64
N ASN A 137 18.46 -14.37 -3.52
CA ASN A 137 17.47 -14.92 -4.45
C ASN A 137 16.15 -15.28 -3.77
N ARG A 138 16.07 -15.10 -2.43
CA ARG A 138 14.86 -15.38 -1.66
C ARG A 138 14.57 -14.29 -0.64
N VAL A 139 13.28 -14.00 -0.47
CA VAL A 139 12.73 -13.16 0.59
C VAL A 139 11.79 -13.98 1.45
N THR A 140 11.89 -13.85 2.76
CA THR A 140 10.95 -14.44 3.72
C THR A 140 10.32 -13.34 4.53
N LEU A 141 9.00 -13.27 4.51
CA LEU A 141 8.22 -12.37 5.34
C LEU A 141 7.61 -13.19 6.48
N ARG A 142 7.94 -12.83 7.72
CA ARG A 142 7.35 -13.40 8.94
C ARG A 142 6.51 -12.34 9.61
N GLY A 143 5.31 -12.71 10.02
CA GLY A 143 4.45 -11.83 10.80
C GLY A 143 3.45 -12.63 11.63
N PRO A 144 2.50 -11.92 12.26
CA PRO A 144 1.53 -12.54 13.17
C PRO A 144 0.58 -13.49 12.44
N GLY A 145 0.31 -13.21 11.15
CA GLY A 145 -0.50 -14.04 10.28
C GLY A 145 0.18 -15.32 9.76
N GLY A 146 1.49 -15.47 9.97
CA GLY A 146 2.29 -16.59 9.46
C GLY A 146 3.56 -16.17 8.73
N GLN A 147 4.09 -17.08 7.92
CA GLN A 147 5.31 -16.88 7.14
C GLN A 147 5.08 -17.21 5.67
N ASP A 148 5.48 -16.30 4.78
CA ASP A 148 5.52 -16.53 3.34
C ASP A 148 6.94 -16.39 2.79
N GLN A 149 7.23 -17.12 1.71
CA GLN A 149 8.50 -17.03 0.98
C GLN A 149 8.24 -16.62 -0.47
N TYR A 150 9.17 -15.85 -1.00
CA TYR A 150 9.17 -15.30 -2.36
C TYR A 150 10.54 -15.50 -3.00
N GLU A 151 10.55 -15.76 -4.30
CA GLU A 151 11.77 -15.60 -5.09
C GLU A 151 11.92 -14.12 -5.42
N ILE A 152 13.14 -13.62 -5.30
CA ILE A 152 13.48 -12.25 -5.68
C ILE A 152 14.47 -12.30 -6.83
N TYR A 153 14.18 -11.50 -7.85
CA TYR A 153 15.09 -11.21 -8.94
C TYR A 153 15.38 -9.72 -8.91
N ALA A 154 16.64 -9.35 -9.11
CA ALA A 154 17.03 -7.96 -9.27
C ALA A 154 18.11 -7.88 -10.35
N ASP A 155 18.08 -6.78 -11.10
CA ASP A 155 19.14 -6.32 -11.99
C ASP A 155 19.24 -4.79 -11.87
N ASP A 156 20.03 -4.16 -12.74
CA ASP A 156 20.28 -2.72 -12.73
C ASP A 156 19.00 -1.88 -12.91
N HIS A 157 17.92 -2.44 -13.47
CA HIS A 157 16.72 -1.70 -13.83
C HIS A 157 15.47 -2.13 -13.08
N MET A 158 15.44 -3.33 -12.48
CA MET A 158 14.26 -3.81 -11.76
C MET A 158 14.53 -4.66 -10.54
N LEU A 159 13.51 -4.75 -9.70
CA LEU A 159 13.38 -5.72 -8.62
C LEU A 159 11.99 -6.37 -8.71
N SER A 160 11.95 -7.69 -8.82
CA SER A 160 10.72 -8.46 -8.96
C SER A 160 10.58 -9.51 -7.85
N LEU A 161 9.40 -9.57 -7.25
CA LEU A 161 9.01 -10.57 -6.26
C LEU A 161 8.02 -11.56 -6.87
N TYR A 162 8.45 -12.80 -7.02
CA TYR A 162 7.63 -13.87 -7.58
C TYR A 162 6.86 -14.58 -6.47
N THR A 163 5.55 -14.68 -6.68
CA THR A 163 4.62 -15.26 -5.70
C THR A 163 4.57 -16.79 -5.76
N LYS A 164 4.96 -17.39 -6.90
CA LYS A 164 5.08 -18.83 -7.06
C LYS A 164 6.55 -19.22 -6.90
N VAL A 165 6.91 -19.67 -5.71
CA VAL A 165 8.22 -20.27 -5.49
C VAL A 165 8.19 -21.67 -6.08
N ARG A 166 9.13 -22.00 -6.96
CA ARG A 166 9.32 -23.38 -7.40
C ARG A 166 10.32 -24.06 -6.48
N ASP A 167 9.99 -25.27 -6.07
CA ASP A 167 10.93 -26.11 -5.33
C ASP A 167 12.11 -26.41 -6.26
N PRO A 168 13.36 -26.10 -5.85
CA PRO A 168 14.52 -26.26 -6.72
C PRO A 168 14.87 -27.72 -7.00
N VAL A 169 14.41 -28.67 -6.18
CA VAL A 169 14.67 -30.10 -6.32
C VAL A 169 13.60 -30.75 -7.20
N THR A 170 12.34 -30.39 -7.00
CA THR A 170 11.20 -31.04 -7.67
C THR A 170 10.64 -30.25 -8.86
N GLY A 171 10.98 -28.97 -9.00
CA GLY A 171 10.45 -28.06 -10.01
C GLY A 171 8.96 -27.71 -9.85
N LYS A 172 8.28 -28.27 -8.84
CA LYS A 172 6.87 -28.03 -8.54
C LYS A 172 6.70 -26.73 -7.76
N ASN A 173 5.55 -26.08 -7.92
CA ASN A 173 5.22 -24.94 -7.07
C ASN A 173 5.19 -25.40 -5.60
N MET A 174 5.97 -24.74 -4.74
CA MET A 174 5.91 -24.97 -3.30
C MET A 174 4.51 -24.61 -2.80
N LYS A 175 3.88 -25.55 -2.09
CA LYS A 175 2.63 -25.26 -1.36
C LYS A 175 2.94 -24.22 -0.28
N SER A 176 2.03 -23.29 0.00
CA SER A 176 2.22 -22.38 1.14
C SER A 176 2.38 -23.17 2.43
N PHE A 177 3.15 -22.62 3.36
CA PHE A 177 3.58 -23.30 4.57
C PHE A 177 2.42 -23.72 5.50
N ASP A 178 1.28 -23.03 5.41
CA ASP A 178 0.07 -23.33 6.18
C ASP A 178 -0.67 -24.60 5.74
N GLY A 179 -0.25 -25.24 4.64
CA GLY A 179 -0.91 -26.42 4.05
C GLY A 179 -2.31 -26.16 3.48
N LYS A 180 -2.89 -24.97 3.72
CA LYS A 180 -4.23 -24.54 3.31
C LYS A 180 -4.23 -23.52 2.16
N GLY A 181 -3.06 -23.10 1.68
CA GLY A 181 -2.95 -22.19 0.54
C GLY A 181 -3.11 -20.71 0.90
N LYS A 182 -3.35 -20.36 2.18
CA LYS A 182 -3.61 -18.96 2.57
C LYS A 182 -2.30 -18.26 2.91
N LYS A 183 -1.90 -17.34 2.05
CA LYS A 183 -0.77 -16.44 2.33
C LYS A 183 -1.14 -15.38 3.36
N ALA A 184 -0.25 -15.11 4.30
CA ALA A 184 -0.34 -14.00 5.24
C ALA A 184 0.01 -12.67 4.55
N PHE A 185 0.87 -12.71 3.54
CA PHE A 185 1.27 -11.57 2.73
C PHE A 185 0.81 -11.81 1.29
N LYS A 186 0.00 -10.91 0.74
CA LYS A 186 -0.60 -11.06 -0.59
C LYS A 186 -0.25 -9.84 -1.42
N PRO A 187 0.19 -9.99 -2.68
CA PRO A 187 0.26 -8.83 -3.57
C PRO A 187 -1.14 -8.20 -3.65
N LEU A 188 -1.20 -6.88 -3.57
CA LEU A 188 -2.42 -6.15 -3.91
C LEU A 188 -2.75 -6.51 -5.37
N LYS A 189 -3.97 -7.03 -5.60
CA LYS A 189 -4.33 -7.71 -6.86
C LYS A 189 -3.86 -6.92 -8.10
N SER A 190 -2.84 -7.42 -8.79
CA SER A 190 -2.72 -7.18 -10.23
C SER A 190 -3.92 -7.85 -10.90
N THR A 191 -4.40 -7.27 -12.00
CA THR A 191 -5.50 -7.81 -12.81
C THR A 191 -5.25 -9.24 -13.31
N GLN A 192 -4.00 -9.73 -13.25
CA GLN A 192 -3.64 -11.11 -13.55
C GLN A 192 -3.12 -11.83 -12.29
N ARG A 193 -3.68 -13.01 -11.99
CA ARG A 193 -3.48 -13.72 -10.71
C ARG A 193 -2.05 -14.21 -10.42
N ASP A 194 -1.10 -14.03 -11.34
CA ASP A 194 0.21 -14.70 -11.28
C ASP A 194 1.41 -13.84 -11.69
N GLU A 195 1.23 -12.54 -11.92
CA GLU A 195 2.35 -11.66 -12.28
C GLU A 195 3.25 -11.37 -11.06
N PRO A 196 4.58 -11.30 -11.23
CA PRO A 196 5.48 -10.86 -10.18
C PRO A 196 5.19 -9.40 -9.81
N LEU A 197 5.28 -9.09 -8.53
CA LEU A 197 5.27 -7.70 -8.10
C LEU A 197 6.62 -7.08 -8.50
N THR A 198 6.61 -6.08 -9.38
CA THR A 198 7.84 -5.53 -9.98
C THR A 198 7.98 -4.05 -9.68
N TYR A 199 9.19 -3.65 -9.27
CA TYR A 199 9.60 -2.27 -9.11
C TYR A 199 10.65 -1.93 -10.15
N TRP A 200 10.41 -0.88 -10.93
CA TRP A 200 11.38 -0.35 -11.90
C TRP A 200 12.21 0.76 -11.27
N PHE A 201 13.53 0.64 -11.35
CA PHE A 201 14.49 1.71 -11.04
C PHE A 201 14.62 2.63 -12.26
N TYR A 202 13.66 3.54 -12.39
CA TYR A 202 13.62 4.48 -13.50
C TYR A 202 14.86 5.39 -13.51
N PRO A 203 15.46 5.65 -14.68
CA PRO A 203 16.41 6.75 -14.84
C PRO A 203 15.82 8.09 -14.34
N GLU A 204 16.67 8.97 -13.83
CA GLU A 204 16.27 10.24 -13.17
C GLU A 204 15.33 11.12 -14.01
N ASN A 205 15.48 11.07 -15.34
CA ASN A 205 14.72 11.87 -16.30
C ASN A 205 13.57 11.10 -16.97
N THR A 206 13.08 10.05 -16.32
CA THR A 206 11.92 9.30 -16.82
C THR A 206 10.65 10.12 -16.67
N LEU A 207 9.87 10.20 -17.75
CA LEU A 207 8.59 10.86 -17.82
C LEU A 207 7.51 9.87 -18.24
N ILE A 208 6.33 10.05 -17.67
CA ILE A 208 5.10 9.38 -18.06
C ILE A 208 4.28 10.36 -18.87
N LEU A 209 4.10 10.04 -20.15
CA LEU A 209 3.26 10.79 -21.08
C LEU A 209 1.87 10.18 -21.10
N TYR A 210 0.84 11.02 -21.06
CA TYR A 210 -0.54 10.57 -21.13
C TYR A 210 -1.45 11.60 -21.81
N VAL A 211 -2.54 11.10 -22.41
CA VAL A 211 -3.52 11.91 -23.14
C VAL A 211 -4.90 11.70 -22.51
N PRO A 212 -5.35 12.59 -21.62
CA PRO A 212 -6.61 12.43 -20.90
C PRO A 212 -7.81 12.36 -21.85
N GLY A 213 -8.68 11.38 -21.62
CA GLY A 213 -9.96 11.25 -22.33
C GLY A 213 -9.87 10.75 -23.77
N GLU A 214 -8.68 10.35 -24.23
CA GLU A 214 -8.50 9.77 -25.56
C GLU A 214 -8.27 8.28 -25.47
N SER A 215 -9.22 7.48 -25.96
CA SER A 215 -9.13 6.02 -26.00
C SER A 215 -9.51 5.45 -27.37
N GLU A 216 -9.92 6.32 -28.29
CA GLU A 216 -10.30 5.91 -29.63
C GLU A 216 -9.01 5.75 -30.46
N ASN A 217 -8.69 4.51 -30.84
CA ASN A 217 -7.51 4.15 -31.62
C ASN A 217 -6.15 4.29 -30.90
N PRO A 218 -5.87 3.39 -29.93
CA PRO A 218 -4.63 3.38 -29.15
C PRO A 218 -3.34 3.30 -30.00
N GLY A 219 -3.40 2.65 -31.17
CA GLY A 219 -2.25 2.52 -32.06
C GLY A 219 -1.82 3.85 -32.68
N GLN A 220 -2.77 4.60 -33.23
CA GLN A 220 -2.49 5.94 -33.77
C GLN A 220 -2.09 6.91 -32.66
N LEU A 221 -2.74 6.83 -31.49
CA LEU A 221 -2.37 7.65 -30.34
C LEU A 221 -0.90 7.43 -29.94
N ALA A 222 -0.48 6.16 -29.82
CA ALA A 222 0.89 5.80 -29.48
C ALA A 222 1.91 6.36 -30.48
N GLU A 223 1.63 6.25 -31.78
CA GLU A 223 2.49 6.78 -32.85
C GLU A 223 2.64 8.31 -32.74
N ARG A 224 1.54 9.04 -32.54
CA ARG A 224 1.57 10.50 -32.40
C ARG A 224 2.28 10.97 -31.14
N VAL A 225 2.08 10.29 -30.02
CA VAL A 225 2.81 10.57 -28.77
C VAL A 225 4.31 10.28 -28.96
N HIS A 226 4.66 9.20 -29.67
CA HIS A 226 6.04 8.87 -29.99
C HIS A 226 6.71 9.93 -30.87
N GLU A 227 6.04 10.39 -31.93
CA GLU A 227 6.52 11.50 -32.77
C GLU A 227 6.75 12.78 -31.95
N LEU A 228 5.83 13.11 -31.03
CA LEU A 228 5.98 14.26 -30.15
C LEU A 228 7.17 14.10 -29.20
N ALA A 229 7.32 12.94 -28.56
CA ALA A 229 8.42 12.64 -27.63
C ALA A 229 9.79 12.71 -28.34
N GLY A 230 9.86 12.19 -29.57
CA GLY A 230 11.06 12.25 -30.42
C GLY A 230 11.49 13.69 -30.75
N LYS A 231 10.54 14.61 -30.97
CA LYS A 231 10.85 16.05 -31.17
C LYS A 231 11.51 16.69 -29.96
N TYR A 232 11.27 16.16 -28.76
CA TYR A 232 11.89 16.60 -27.51
C TYR A 232 13.14 15.81 -27.13
N GLY A 233 13.64 14.95 -28.03
CA GLY A 233 14.85 14.15 -27.76
C GLY A 233 14.64 13.05 -26.72
N MET A 234 13.41 12.60 -26.52
CA MET A 234 13.09 11.51 -25.60
C MET A 234 13.18 10.16 -26.32
N ILE A 235 13.55 9.11 -25.57
CA ILE A 235 13.53 7.72 -26.05
C ILE A 235 12.52 6.90 -25.25
N GLU A 236 11.87 5.91 -25.86
CA GLU A 236 10.96 5.04 -25.11
C GLU A 236 11.72 4.26 -24.03
N ALA A 237 11.08 4.10 -22.88
CA ALA A 237 11.63 3.38 -21.73
C ALA A 237 12.09 1.96 -22.05
N LYS A 238 11.39 1.25 -22.95
CA LYS A 238 11.76 -0.11 -23.41
C LYS A 238 13.13 -0.20 -24.10
N PHE A 239 13.60 0.90 -24.67
CA PHE A 239 14.92 0.98 -25.29
C PHE A 239 15.99 1.41 -24.28
N ALA A 240 15.62 2.24 -23.30
CA ALA A 240 16.52 2.69 -22.23
C ALA A 240 16.73 1.63 -21.13
N MET A 241 15.75 0.77 -20.91
CA MET A 241 15.73 -0.27 -19.88
C MET A 241 15.32 -1.60 -20.53
N PRO A 242 16.29 -2.47 -20.87
CA PRO A 242 16.00 -3.77 -21.47
C PRO A 242 15.03 -4.58 -20.61
N GLY A 243 13.99 -5.15 -21.25
CA GLY A 243 12.97 -5.93 -20.56
C GLY A 243 11.86 -5.11 -19.87
N PHE A 244 11.89 -3.77 -19.97
CA PHE A 244 10.84 -2.92 -19.41
C PHE A 244 9.45 -3.28 -19.93
N VAL A 245 8.52 -3.47 -19.00
CA VAL A 245 7.10 -3.62 -19.24
C VAL A 245 6.36 -2.56 -18.44
N SER A 246 5.51 -1.79 -19.13
CA SER A 246 4.69 -0.77 -18.50
C SER A 246 3.86 -1.38 -17.37
N PRO A 247 3.97 -0.88 -16.12
CA PRO A 247 3.15 -1.38 -15.02
C PRO A 247 1.68 -0.99 -15.19
N LEU A 248 1.43 0.14 -15.88
CA LEU A 248 0.11 0.56 -16.30
C LEU A 248 -0.22 -0.10 -17.65
N LYS A 249 -1.24 -0.95 -17.65
CA LYS A 249 -1.76 -1.60 -18.88
C LYS A 249 -2.66 -0.68 -19.70
N ASP A 250 -2.80 0.57 -19.27
CA ASP A 250 -3.60 1.56 -19.96
C ASP A 250 -2.88 1.99 -21.25
N GLN A 251 -3.58 1.90 -22.37
CA GLN A 251 -3.04 2.21 -23.69
C GLN A 251 -2.85 3.72 -23.92
N ILE A 252 -3.22 4.55 -22.94
CA ILE A 252 -3.06 6.00 -22.98
C ILE A 252 -1.84 6.48 -22.22
N VAL A 253 -1.07 5.57 -21.59
CA VAL A 253 0.09 5.90 -20.77
C VAL A 253 1.38 5.36 -21.38
N PHE A 254 2.37 6.23 -21.54
CA PHE A 254 3.60 5.91 -22.24
C PHE A 254 4.82 6.36 -21.42
N TYR A 255 5.85 5.53 -21.34
CA TYR A 255 7.05 5.80 -20.55
C TYR A 255 8.21 6.18 -21.46
N TYR A 256 8.83 7.32 -21.18
CA TYR A 256 9.95 7.86 -21.95
C TYR A 256 11.07 8.34 -21.03
N VAL A 257 12.30 8.34 -21.53
CA VAL A 257 13.46 8.91 -20.84
C VAL A 257 13.89 10.16 -21.61
N ASP A 258 13.78 11.31 -20.97
CA ASP A 258 14.30 12.58 -21.49
C ASP A 258 15.83 12.58 -21.39
N GLN A 259 16.50 12.45 -22.54
CA GLN A 259 17.96 12.31 -22.62
C GLN A 259 18.70 13.57 -22.16
N VAL A 260 18.05 14.74 -22.25
CA VAL A 260 18.65 16.04 -21.89
C VAL A 260 18.23 16.48 -20.48
N GLY A 261 17.08 16.02 -20.00
CA GLY A 261 16.53 16.35 -18.69
C GLY A 261 15.78 17.68 -18.62
N LEU A 262 15.73 18.44 -19.71
CA LEU A 262 15.12 19.77 -19.77
C LEU A 262 13.63 19.75 -19.39
N HIS A 263 12.90 18.72 -19.81
CA HIS A 263 11.48 18.58 -19.52
C HIS A 263 11.26 17.94 -18.16
N ALA A 264 12.08 16.95 -17.79
CA ALA A 264 12.04 16.33 -16.47
C ALA A 264 12.20 17.38 -15.34
N ASP A 265 13.13 18.32 -15.48
CA ASP A 265 13.37 19.38 -14.50
C ASP A 265 12.16 20.32 -14.34
N LYS A 266 11.54 20.72 -15.46
CA LYS A 266 10.33 21.56 -15.45
C LYS A 266 9.16 20.85 -14.79
N ILE A 267 8.99 19.56 -15.06
CA ILE A 267 7.93 18.76 -14.46
C ILE A 267 8.21 18.53 -12.97
N ARG A 268 9.46 18.32 -12.55
CA ARG A 268 9.81 18.16 -11.13
C ARG A 268 9.42 19.38 -10.29
N GLN A 269 9.54 20.58 -10.86
CA GLN A 269 9.15 21.83 -10.19
C GLN A 269 7.62 22.02 -10.12
N ASN A 270 6.88 21.56 -11.12
CA ASN A 270 5.45 21.83 -11.27
C ASN A 270 4.54 20.61 -10.99
N GLY A 271 5.12 19.44 -10.72
CA GLY A 271 4.44 18.15 -10.54
C GLY A 271 4.04 17.48 -11.86
N ALA A 272 3.05 18.03 -12.54
CA ALA A 272 2.56 17.55 -13.84
C ALA A 272 2.23 18.75 -14.73
N GLY A 273 2.32 18.58 -16.06
CA GLY A 273 2.07 19.69 -16.96
C GLY A 273 1.93 19.27 -18.43
N PRO A 274 1.43 20.19 -19.29
CA PRO A 274 1.36 19.94 -20.71
C PRO A 274 2.78 19.87 -21.29
N LEU A 275 3.04 18.82 -22.08
CA LEU A 275 4.28 18.68 -22.84
C LEU A 275 4.14 19.33 -24.23
N GLY A 276 3.00 19.12 -24.88
CA GLY A 276 2.72 19.62 -26.23
C GLY A 276 1.35 19.15 -26.71
N ASN A 277 1.07 19.34 -28.00
CA ASN A 277 -0.19 18.92 -28.61
C ASN A 277 0.05 17.92 -29.75
N ILE A 278 -0.91 17.02 -29.94
CA ILE A 278 -0.98 16.11 -31.09
C ILE A 278 -2.34 16.26 -31.78
N THR A 279 -2.42 15.81 -33.03
CA THR A 279 -3.67 15.75 -33.77
C THR A 279 -4.14 14.30 -33.86
N VAL A 280 -5.36 14.04 -33.42
CA VAL A 280 -6.03 12.74 -33.49
C VAL A 280 -7.30 12.85 -34.33
N LYS A 281 -7.76 11.73 -34.89
CA LYS A 281 -9.03 11.66 -35.62
C LYS A 281 -10.15 11.32 -34.64
N GLU A 282 -11.14 12.20 -34.52
CA GLU A 282 -12.35 11.96 -33.73
C GLU A 282 -13.49 11.56 -34.66
N ARG A 283 -14.19 10.46 -34.34
CA ARG A 283 -15.34 10.00 -35.11
C ARG A 283 -16.60 10.67 -34.60
N LEU A 284 -17.24 11.47 -35.46
CA LEU A 284 -18.49 12.18 -35.16
C LEU A 284 -19.65 11.59 -35.97
N LEU A 285 -20.88 11.74 -35.46
CA LEU A 285 -22.11 11.36 -36.16
C LEU A 285 -22.77 12.61 -36.74
N GLY A 286 -22.89 12.65 -38.07
CA GLY A 286 -23.59 13.70 -38.80
C GLY A 286 -24.87 13.21 -39.49
N PRO A 287 -25.66 14.12 -40.11
CA PRO A 287 -26.86 13.77 -40.87
C PRO A 287 -26.61 12.79 -42.03
N GLU A 288 -25.40 12.79 -42.59
CA GLU A 288 -24.98 11.90 -43.69
C GLU A 288 -24.30 10.60 -43.20
N GLY A 289 -24.23 10.38 -41.88
CA GLY A 289 -23.55 9.23 -41.28
C GLY A 289 -22.29 9.61 -40.49
N PRO A 290 -21.47 8.60 -40.11
CA PRO A 290 -20.23 8.83 -39.38
C PRO A 290 -19.17 9.50 -40.28
N TYR A 291 -18.47 10.50 -39.74
CA TYR A 291 -17.33 11.14 -40.39
C TYR A 291 -16.19 11.36 -39.39
N GLU A 292 -14.97 11.54 -39.88
CA GLU A 292 -13.80 11.83 -39.03
C GLU A 292 -13.42 13.31 -39.09
N LYS A 293 -13.04 13.88 -37.95
CA LYS A 293 -12.55 15.25 -37.85
C LYS A 293 -11.22 15.28 -37.10
N ASP A 294 -10.31 16.15 -37.53
CA ASP A 294 -9.10 16.42 -36.78
C ASP A 294 -9.41 17.14 -35.47
N LYS A 295 -8.93 16.57 -34.37
CA LYS A 295 -9.03 17.10 -33.02
C LYS A 295 -7.62 17.29 -32.48
N VAL A 296 -7.34 18.49 -31.98
CA VAL A 296 -6.07 18.79 -31.30
C VAL A 296 -6.24 18.45 -29.84
N VAL A 297 -5.41 17.54 -29.33
CA VAL A 297 -5.41 17.12 -27.92
C VAL A 297 -4.06 17.39 -27.29
N ALA A 298 -4.07 17.77 -26.01
CA ALA A 298 -2.86 18.02 -25.26
C ALA A 298 -2.28 16.71 -24.70
N VAL A 299 -0.97 16.54 -24.83
CA VAL A 299 -0.20 15.48 -24.19
C VAL A 299 0.38 16.04 -22.90
N TYR A 300 0.11 15.37 -21.79
CA TYR A 300 0.61 15.74 -20.48
C TYR A 300 1.79 14.86 -20.09
N ALA A 301 2.68 15.40 -19.28
CA ALA A 301 3.81 14.70 -18.69
C ALA A 301 3.75 14.79 -17.16
N ARG A 302 4.17 13.72 -16.50
CA ARG A 302 4.43 13.67 -15.06
C ARG A 302 5.62 12.77 -14.76
N LEU A 303 6.22 12.93 -13.58
CA LEU A 303 7.22 11.97 -13.09
C LEU A 303 6.53 10.68 -12.63
N PRO A 304 7.23 9.53 -12.68
CA PRO A 304 6.78 8.32 -12.00
C PRO A 304 6.57 8.56 -10.50
N GLY A 305 5.41 8.18 -9.98
CA GLY A 305 4.95 8.46 -8.63
C GLY A 305 4.52 7.22 -7.83
N LEU A 306 3.87 7.49 -6.69
CA LEU A 306 3.53 6.50 -5.64
C LEU A 306 2.62 5.35 -6.10
N MET A 307 1.86 5.52 -7.19
CA MET A 307 0.81 4.59 -7.65
C MET A 307 1.06 4.03 -9.06
N ASP A 308 2.28 4.20 -9.58
CA ASP A 308 2.69 3.65 -10.89
C ASP A 308 3.25 2.24 -10.79
#